data_AF-A0A0V0QV11-F1
#
_entry.id   AF-A0A0V0QV11-F1
#
_cell.length_a   1.000
_cell.length_b   1.000
_cell.length_c   1.000
_cell.angle_alpha   90.00
_cell.angle_beta   90.00
_cell.angle_gamma   90.00
#
_symmetry.space_group_name_H-M   'P 1'
#
loop_
_entity.id
_entity.type
_entity.pdbx_description
1 polymer ?
#
loop_
_entity_poly.entity_id
_entity_poly.type
_entity_poly.pdbx_seq_one_letter_code
_entity_poly.pdbx_strand_id
1 'polypeptide(L)'
;MDEKKMENTIPLQKNLLKNGFKHLKPGGILIYSTCSFAKSQNEDVVEWFLQENKEAKILPVFSDEKINEIKCQKGFNDKTIRFDPINNKTGGLFVSKITKLEL
;
A
#
# COMPACT_ATOMS: atom_id res chain seq x y z
N MET A 1 8.82 -21.84 -8.53
CA MET A 1 8.93 -20.45 -8.03
C MET A 1 10.16 -20.42 -7.15
N ASP A 2 11.18 -19.64 -7.49
CA ASP A 2 12.47 -19.66 -6.76
C ASP A 2 12.33 -19.03 -5.37
N GLU A 3 12.47 -19.85 -4.33
CA GLU A 3 12.37 -19.43 -2.91
C GLU A 3 13.34 -18.29 -2.57
N LYS A 4 14.56 -18.32 -3.13
CA LYS A 4 15.56 -17.25 -2.97
C LYS A 4 15.15 -15.88 -3.51
N LYS A 5 14.23 -15.84 -4.48
CA LYS A 5 13.74 -14.56 -5.06
C LYS A 5 12.70 -13.90 -4.14
N MET A 6 12.03 -14.70 -3.30
CA MET A 6 10.98 -14.23 -2.40
C MET A 6 11.56 -13.61 -1.10
N GLU A 7 12.66 -14.15 -0.57
CA GLU A 7 13.26 -13.70 0.71
C GLU A 7 13.72 -12.24 0.73
N ASN A 8 14.14 -11.68 -0.40
CA ASN A 8 14.66 -10.31 -0.48
C ASN A 8 13.63 -9.25 -0.89
N THR A 9 12.37 -9.63 -1.11
CA THR A 9 11.38 -8.73 -1.69
C THR A 9 10.83 -7.73 -0.65
N ILE A 10 10.50 -8.20 0.57
CA ILE A 10 9.93 -7.32 1.62
C ILE A 10 10.94 -6.26 2.10
N PRO A 11 12.21 -6.59 2.41
CA PRO A 11 13.20 -5.58 2.78
C PRO A 11 13.39 -4.52 1.68
N LEU A 12 13.42 -4.93 0.41
CA LEU A 12 13.50 -4.01 -0.73
C LEU A 12 12.28 -3.09 -0.81
N GLN A 13 11.06 -3.64 -0.70
CA GLN A 13 9.82 -2.85 -0.70
C GLN A 13 9.80 -1.81 0.43
N LYS A 14 10.20 -2.21 1.64
CA LYS A 14 10.33 -1.31 2.80
C LYS A 14 11.33 -0.18 2.54
N ASN A 15 12.48 -0.48 1.95
CA ASN A 15 13.50 0.51 1.61
C ASN A 15 13.03 1.48 0.52
N LEU A 16 12.36 0.98 -0.53
CA LEU A 16 11.78 1.81 -1.59
C LEU A 16 10.71 2.75 -1.05
N LEU A 17 9.83 2.26 -0.18
CA LEU A 17 8.80 3.06 0.48
C LEU A 17 9.41 4.18 1.34
N LYS A 18 10.40 3.84 2.19
CA LYS A 18 11.14 4.84 2.99
C LYS A 18 11.80 5.90 2.11
N ASN A 19 12.49 5.48 1.04
CA ASN A 19 13.18 6.40 0.14
C ASN A 19 12.20 7.31 -0.62
N GLY A 20 11.08 6.77 -1.12
CA GLY A 20 10.04 7.57 -1.77
C GLY A 20 9.47 8.62 -0.82
N PHE A 21 9.14 8.23 0.41
CA PHE A 21 8.56 9.14 1.40
C PHE A 21 9.52 10.25 1.83
N LYS A 22 10.82 9.96 1.94
CA LYS A 22 11.85 10.96 2.29
C LYS A 22 11.82 12.18 1.36
N HIS A 23 11.53 11.97 0.08
CA HIS A 23 11.50 13.03 -0.95
C HIS A 23 10.13 13.70 -1.08
N LEU A 24 9.15 13.28 -0.30
CA LEU A 24 7.83 13.87 -0.30
C LEU A 24 7.86 15.19 0.48
N LYS A 25 7.35 16.26 -0.16
CA LYS A 25 7.08 17.52 0.55
C LYS A 25 5.95 17.34 1.57
N PRO A 26 5.87 18.16 2.62
CA PRO A 26 4.70 18.19 3.49
C PRO A 26 3.40 18.40 2.70
N GLY A 27 2.33 17.74 3.12
CA GLY A 27 1.05 17.63 2.40
C GLY A 27 1.10 16.77 1.13
N GLY A 28 2.28 16.32 0.69
CA GLY A 28 2.42 15.47 -0.49
C GLY A 28 1.79 14.09 -0.30
N ILE A 29 1.52 13.40 -1.42
CA ILE A 29 0.93 12.06 -1.47
C ILE A 29 1.92 11.06 -2.07
N LEU A 30 2.09 9.93 -1.39
CA LEU A 30 2.78 8.75 -1.90
C LEU A 30 1.77 7.61 -2.06
N ILE A 31 1.82 6.96 -3.21
CA ILE A 31 1.08 5.72 -3.48
C ILE A 31 2.04 4.56 -3.39
N TYR A 32 1.69 3.57 -2.56
CA TYR A 32 2.40 2.30 -2.50
C TYR A 32 1.46 1.19 -2.97
N SER A 33 1.92 0.40 -3.94
CA SER A 33 1.13 -0.65 -4.59
C SER A 33 1.96 -1.87 -4.95
N THR A 34 1.35 -3.05 -4.95
CA THR A 34 1.99 -4.31 -5.32
C THR A 34 1.05 -5.19 -6.15
N CYS A 35 1.59 -6.09 -6.97
CA CYS A 35 0.84 -7.17 -7.61
C CYS A 35 0.92 -8.47 -6.79
N SER A 36 0.66 -8.39 -5.49
CA SER A 36 0.74 -9.54 -4.56
C SER A 36 -0.51 -9.65 -3.70
N PHE A 37 -0.90 -10.89 -3.39
CA PHE A 37 -1.96 -11.16 -2.40
C PHE A 37 -1.42 -11.18 -0.96
N ALA A 38 -0.12 -11.39 -0.77
CA ALA A 38 0.48 -11.62 0.54
C ALA A 38 0.36 -10.38 1.45
N LYS A 39 -0.30 -10.52 2.61
CA LYS A 39 -0.39 -9.46 3.62
C LYS A 39 0.99 -8.93 4.04
N SER A 40 1.98 -9.83 4.10
CA SER A 40 3.38 -9.53 4.42
C SER A 40 4.07 -8.57 3.45
N GLN A 41 3.61 -8.50 2.21
CA GLN A 41 4.09 -7.54 1.19
C GLN A 41 3.19 -6.31 1.07
N ASN A 42 2.07 -6.25 1.80
CA ASN A 42 1.02 -5.27 1.59
C ASN A 42 0.80 -4.47 2.88
N GLU A 43 -0.23 -4.82 3.64
CA GLU A 43 -0.60 -4.12 4.87
C GLU A 43 0.50 -4.18 5.92
N ASP A 44 1.24 -5.29 6.04
CA ASP A 44 2.32 -5.38 7.03
C ASP A 44 3.47 -4.42 6.71
N VAL A 45 3.74 -4.15 5.43
CA VAL A 45 4.73 -3.14 5.01
C VAL A 45 4.23 -1.73 5.33
N VAL A 46 2.95 -1.46 5.06
CA VAL A 46 2.33 -0.16 5.33
C VAL A 46 2.24 0.11 6.83
N GLU A 47 1.79 -0.86 7.64
CA GLU A 47 1.70 -0.75 9.10
C GLU A 47 3.06 -0.53 9.74
N TRP A 48 4.07 -1.32 9.36
CA TRP A 48 5.45 -1.11 9.78
C TRP A 48 5.93 0.31 9.44
N PHE A 49 5.65 0.78 8.22
CA PHE A 49 6.08 2.10 7.79
C PHE A 49 5.42 3.23 8.60
N LEU A 50 4.13 3.13 8.88
CA LEU A 50 3.40 4.12 9.69
C LEU A 50 3.85 4.13 11.16
N GLN A 51 4.23 2.97 11.72
CA GLN A 51 4.76 2.89 13.09
C GLN A 51 6.09 3.62 13.22
N GLU A 52 6.96 3.46 12.23
CA GLU A 52 8.33 4.00 12.16
C GLU A 52 8.37 5.50 11.81
N ASN A 53 7.35 6.04 11.11
CA ASN A 53 7.37 7.40 10.58
C ASN A 53 6.18 8.20 11.13
N LYS A 54 6.41 9.00 12.18
CA LYS A 54 5.33 9.79 12.83
C LYS A 54 4.74 10.89 11.94
N GLU A 55 5.49 11.35 10.95
CA GLU A 55 5.03 12.28 9.91
C GLU A 55 4.13 11.62 8.87
N ALA A 56 4.00 10.28 8.85
CA ALA A 56 3.20 9.58 7.87
C ALA A 56 1.77 9.35 8.36
N LYS A 57 0.79 9.68 7.52
CA LYS A 57 -0.62 9.39 7.78
C LYS A 57 -1.23 8.66 6.59
N ILE A 58 -1.87 7.53 6.87
CA ILE A 58 -2.65 6.82 5.85
C ILE A 58 -4.01 7.49 5.63
N LEU A 59 -4.38 7.62 4.37
CA LEU A 59 -5.65 8.17 3.91
C LEU A 59 -6.43 7.11 3.15
N PRO A 60 -7.78 7.15 3.14
CA PRO A 60 -8.58 6.31 2.26
C PRO A 60 -8.14 6.50 0.80
N VAL A 61 -7.86 5.40 0.10
CA VAL A 61 -7.56 5.44 -1.34
C VAL A 61 -8.79 5.95 -2.10
N PHE A 62 -9.96 5.37 -1.82
CA PHE A 62 -11.26 5.73 -2.41
C PHE A 62 -12.32 5.97 -1.33
N SER A 63 -13.40 6.68 -1.69
CA SER A 63 -14.64 6.71 -0.91
C SER A 63 -15.39 5.38 -1.05
N ASP A 64 -16.29 5.07 -0.10
CA ASP A 64 -17.08 3.83 -0.15
C ASP A 64 -17.93 3.72 -1.42
N GLU A 65 -18.47 4.84 -1.92
CA GLU A 65 -19.18 4.89 -3.20
C GLU A 65 -18.30 4.46 -4.37
N LYS A 66 -17.05 4.97 -4.41
CA LYS A 66 -16.08 4.61 -5.46
C LYS A 66 -15.63 3.16 -5.35
N ILE A 67 -15.53 2.61 -4.14
CA ILE A 67 -15.20 1.18 -3.94
C ILE A 67 -16.26 0.30 -4.61
N ASN A 68 -17.53 0.61 -4.40
CA ASN A 68 -18.65 -0.12 -4.99
C ASN A 68 -18.71 0.03 -6.51
N GLU A 69 -18.50 1.25 -7.04
CA GLU A 69 -18.49 1.53 -8.48
C GLU A 69 -17.38 0.75 -9.20
N ILE A 70 -16.16 0.76 -8.64
CA ILE A 70 -14.97 0.10 -9.21
C ILE A 70 -14.98 -1.41 -8.93
N LYS A 71 -15.83 -1.88 -8.01
CA LYS A 71 -15.89 -3.27 -7.53
C LYS A 71 -14.54 -3.76 -6.99
N CYS A 72 -13.88 -2.91 -6.22
CA CYS A 72 -12.68 -3.30 -5.46
C CYS A 72 -13.06 -3.58 -4.00
N GLN A 73 -12.13 -4.10 -3.22
CA GLN A 73 -12.36 -4.49 -1.84
C GLN A 73 -11.46 -3.69 -0.89
N LYS A 74 -11.92 -3.44 0.33
CA LYS A 74 -11.03 -2.92 1.38
C LYS A 74 -9.96 -3.96 1.73
N GLY A 75 -8.76 -3.50 2.03
CA GLY A 75 -7.71 -4.36 2.54
C GLY A 75 -7.94 -4.75 4.01
N PHE A 76 -6.93 -5.40 4.61
CA PHE A 76 -6.96 -5.67 6.06
C PHE A 76 -6.88 -4.37 6.90
N ASN A 77 -6.46 -3.28 6.27
CA ASN A 77 -6.65 -1.91 6.74
C ASN A 77 -7.76 -1.27 5.90
N ASP A 78 -8.77 -0.68 6.53
CA ASP A 78 -9.97 -0.16 5.86
C ASP A 78 -9.71 1.03 4.91
N LYS A 79 -8.52 1.65 5.00
CA LYS A 79 -8.08 2.74 4.13
C LYS A 79 -7.28 2.25 2.91
N THR A 80 -6.93 0.98 2.85
CA THR A 80 -6.25 0.37 1.69
C THR A 80 -7.23 -0.39 0.82
N ILE A 81 -6.84 -0.65 -0.43
CA ILE A 81 -7.69 -1.29 -1.43
C ILE A 81 -6.99 -2.50 -2.02
N ARG A 82 -7.76 -3.57 -2.24
CA ARG A 82 -7.38 -4.78 -2.94
C ARG A 82 -8.27 -4.97 -4.16
N PHE A 83 -7.67 -5.40 -5.25
CA PHE A 83 -8.34 -5.86 -6.46
C PHE A 83 -8.09 -7.35 -6.59
N ASP A 84 -9.13 -8.08 -6.98
CA ASP A 84 -9.07 -9.52 -7.15
C ASP A 84 -9.27 -9.93 -8.61
N PRO A 85 -8.82 -11.14 -9.00
CA PRO A 85 -8.94 -11.60 -10.37
C PRO A 85 -10.38 -11.77 -10.85
N ILE A 86 -11.30 -12.11 -9.96
CA ILE A 86 -12.68 -12.45 -10.30
C ILE A 86 -13.44 -11.18 -10.68
N ASN A 87 -13.37 -10.16 -9.84
CA ASN A 87 -14.14 -8.93 -10.01
C ASN A 87 -13.47 -7.94 -10.96
N ASN A 88 -12.13 -7.94 -11.02
CA ASN A 88 -11.37 -6.89 -11.72
C ASN A 88 -10.57 -7.40 -12.93
N LYS A 89 -10.55 -8.70 -13.22
CA LYS A 89 -9.75 -9.29 -14.32
C LYS A 89 -8.27 -8.92 -14.25
N THR A 90 -7.72 -8.85 -13.04
CA THR A 90 -6.31 -8.53 -12.77
C THR A 90 -5.57 -9.73 -12.17
N GLY A 91 -4.24 -9.66 -12.10
CA GLY A 91 -3.43 -10.65 -11.37
C GLY A 91 -3.50 -10.54 -9.84
N GLY A 92 -4.35 -9.64 -9.31
CA GLY A 92 -4.29 -9.18 -7.93
C GLY A 92 -3.49 -7.89 -7.81
N LEU A 93 -4.04 -6.88 -7.15
CA LEU A 93 -3.39 -5.60 -6.90
C LEU A 93 -3.74 -5.10 -5.50
N PHE A 94 -2.74 -4.55 -4.82
CA PHE A 94 -2.91 -3.82 -3.56
C PHE A 94 -2.51 -2.36 -3.74
N VAL A 95 -3.24 -1.44 -3.11
CA VAL A 95 -2.96 0.01 -3.15
C VAL A 95 -3.16 0.64 -1.78
N SER A 96 -2.24 1.52 -1.39
CA SER A 96 -2.34 2.39 -0.22
C SER A 96 -1.98 3.83 -0.58
N LYS A 97 -2.57 4.78 0.16
CA LYS A 97 -2.35 6.23 0.00
C LYS A 97 -1.84 6.83 1.29
N ILE A 98 -0.64 7.39 1.26
CA ILE A 98 0.03 7.94 2.45
C ILE A 98 0.34 9.42 2.20
N THR A 99 0.05 10.28 3.17
CA THR A 99 0.43 11.68 3.15
C THR A 99 1.52 11.98 4.18
N LYS A 100 2.38 12.96 3.88
CA LYS A 100 3.34 13.51 4.84
C LYS A 100 2.70 14.70 5.55
N LEU A 101 2.67 14.69 6.86
CA LEU A 101 2.13 15.76 7.69
C LEU A 101 3.09 16.96 7.69
N GLU A 102 2.52 18.16 7.84
CA GLU A 102 3.26 19.33 8.32
C GLU A 102 3.36 19.20 9.85
N LEU A 103 4.58 19.17 10.37
CA LEU A 103 4.87 19.21 11.81
C LEU A 103 5.31 20.63 12.21
#